data_AF-K1R891-F1
#
_entry.id   AF-K1R891-F1
#
_cell.length_a   1.000
_cell.length_b   1.000
_cell.length_c   1.000
_cell.angle_alpha   90.00
_cell.angle_beta   90.00
_cell.angle_gamma   90.00
#
_symmetry.space_group_name_H-M   'P 1'
#
loop_
_entity.id
_entity.type
_entity.pdbx_description
1 polymer ?
#
loop_
_entity_poly.entity_id
_entity_poly.type
_entity_poly.pdbx_seq_one_letter_code
_entity_poly.pdbx_strand_id
1 'polypeptide(L)'
;MSSLVAFVLSIFSEDDRDHSDTCNGTHRVWGKTTRDLLRVFNKFQDGNKRLPIHLIRDVFNSIGLYPSNSQGEKNYEDKVGERVVYVEVFEMVQCAVEYGSPCEPDHITFGEFSILVTELQNYYSKRLTAPVPKSLYKEKSRDTMECSKWKRKVFLGGSCNPTTWRQEAAIPFYKKKGITFYNPQVQTWRPELMELEAQAKESAELLLFVIDNRTRAVSSMIETAYLTARGRQVITVMDDYNSTEVYFHREKVTSKELDDIMRGRQILVDLIERNALPVFKDINTALKCSAHVLQKNVPVSELGKEQGAVPTKYGFLKVGEILLQLREAFNSMNTSSDGRLSLSDICLAHRSCMGYTLDVNWLRKCGHWDDNDTYSFEEFCCILAEYHSQKKSVWKRLLDIARNVLPSGVSHNSMFDCNKEYDSTFDIYLGGSCGDSEWRDNIAIPMIRKYGLSYTNPNVRTEWKYKFIPMQVANREKCRVLLYVITGKTRSLSSMIEAGYYIGKGCKVVLCVQKMVPDTYIGGEKITKAAADDYNRGRSYLIDLASREGVQLFEDISEAVECAIDSLPERCSVTPVSRAGTPQKISRPNTPVKMRNPTL
;
A
#
# COMPACT_ATOMS: atom_id res chain seq x y z
N MET A 1 -2.92 -23.98 -9.51
CA MET A 1 -3.30 -23.92 -10.95
C MET A 1 -4.60 -24.66 -11.26
N SER A 2 -4.95 -25.71 -10.50
CA SER A 2 -6.20 -26.47 -10.63
C SER A 2 -7.48 -25.66 -10.38
N SER A 3 -7.50 -24.72 -9.43
CA SER A 3 -8.71 -23.92 -9.11
C SER A 3 -9.06 -22.85 -10.16
N LEU A 4 -8.05 -22.18 -10.76
CA LEU A 4 -8.28 -21.20 -11.83
C LEU A 4 -8.73 -21.88 -13.12
N VAL A 5 -8.17 -23.06 -13.43
CA VAL A 5 -8.57 -23.86 -14.60
C VAL A 5 -9.95 -24.48 -14.41
N ALA A 6 -10.31 -24.91 -13.19
CA ALA A 6 -11.65 -25.40 -12.88
C ALA A 6 -12.73 -24.31 -12.96
N PHE A 7 -12.43 -23.07 -12.53
CA PHE A 7 -13.33 -21.92 -12.70
C PHE A 7 -13.49 -21.49 -14.15
N VAL A 8 -12.38 -21.48 -14.91
CA VAL A 8 -12.40 -21.24 -16.36
C VAL A 8 -13.24 -22.31 -17.05
N LEU A 9 -13.11 -23.59 -16.69
CA LEU A 9 -13.87 -24.69 -17.29
C LEU A 9 -15.35 -24.73 -16.85
N SER A 10 -15.68 -24.34 -15.62
CA SER A 10 -17.10 -24.24 -15.17
C SER A 10 -17.83 -23.04 -15.79
N ILE A 11 -17.10 -22.09 -16.39
CA ILE A 11 -17.65 -21.00 -17.20
C ILE A 11 -17.91 -21.45 -18.66
N PHE A 12 -17.40 -22.61 -19.11
CA PHE A 12 -17.42 -23.04 -20.51
C PHE A 12 -18.43 -24.12 -20.91
N SER A 13 -19.38 -24.46 -20.03
CA SER A 13 -20.45 -25.40 -20.41
C SER A 13 -21.79 -24.89 -19.95
N GLU A 14 -22.42 -24.05 -20.76
CA GLU A 14 -23.85 -24.11 -21.06
C GLU A 14 -24.15 -23.09 -22.17
N ASP A 15 -24.73 -23.62 -23.23
CA ASP A 15 -25.27 -22.91 -24.39
C ASP A 15 -26.53 -22.20 -23.88
N ASP A 16 -26.64 -20.87 -23.94
CA ASP A 16 -27.93 -20.25 -23.63
C ASP A 16 -28.22 -18.93 -24.35
N ARG A 17 -29.38 -18.95 -24.99
CA ARG A 17 -30.08 -17.87 -25.68
C ARG A 17 -31.10 -17.27 -24.70
N ASP A 18 -30.63 -16.57 -23.68
CA ASP A 18 -31.50 -15.72 -22.85
C ASP A 18 -31.32 -14.25 -23.24
N HIS A 19 -32.40 -13.64 -23.73
CA HIS A 19 -32.43 -12.24 -24.20
C HIS A 19 -32.46 -11.22 -23.04
N SER A 20 -32.57 -11.67 -21.79
CA SER A 20 -32.55 -10.80 -20.61
C SER A 20 -31.17 -10.24 -20.25
N ASP A 21 -30.10 -10.81 -20.81
CA ASP A 21 -28.69 -10.44 -20.54
C ASP A 21 -28.10 -9.44 -21.55
N THR A 22 -28.86 -8.88 -22.49
CA THR A 22 -28.27 -8.03 -23.56
C THR A 22 -28.12 -6.55 -23.20
N CYS A 23 -28.71 -6.09 -22.09
CA CYS A 23 -28.71 -4.68 -21.69
C CYS A 23 -28.62 -4.51 -20.17
N ASN A 24 -27.94 -3.45 -19.71
CA ASN A 24 -28.01 -2.93 -18.35
C ASN A 24 -28.84 -1.63 -18.32
N GLY A 25 -30.15 -1.76 -18.09
CA GLY A 25 -31.04 -0.60 -18.24
C GLY A 25 -31.15 -0.19 -19.71
N THR A 26 -30.78 1.05 -20.03
CA THR A 26 -30.76 1.56 -21.40
C THR A 26 -29.45 1.28 -22.13
N HIS A 27 -28.42 0.79 -21.44
CA HIS A 27 -27.10 0.55 -22.02
C HIS A 27 -26.99 -0.86 -22.57
N ARG A 28 -26.51 -0.99 -23.81
CA ARG A 28 -26.23 -2.29 -24.43
C ARG A 28 -25.02 -2.97 -23.77
N VAL A 29 -24.99 -4.30 -23.82
CA VAL A 29 -23.92 -5.14 -23.27
C VAL A 29 -23.43 -6.09 -24.37
N TRP A 30 -22.11 -6.27 -24.51
CA TRP A 30 -21.49 -6.90 -25.69
C TRP A 30 -20.82 -8.23 -25.38
N GLY A 31 -21.25 -9.28 -26.06
CA GLY A 31 -20.58 -10.59 -26.00
C GLY A 31 -20.65 -11.27 -24.63
N LYS A 32 -19.93 -12.38 -24.47
CA LYS A 32 -20.09 -13.28 -23.31
C LYS A 32 -19.46 -12.70 -22.04
N THR A 33 -18.29 -12.06 -22.17
CA THR A 33 -17.53 -11.59 -21.00
C THR A 33 -18.30 -10.52 -20.26
N THR A 34 -18.79 -9.51 -20.96
CA THR A 34 -19.56 -8.45 -20.29
C THR A 34 -20.90 -8.96 -19.77
N ARG A 35 -21.56 -9.93 -20.42
CA ARG A 35 -22.75 -10.59 -19.85
C ARG A 35 -22.46 -11.31 -18.54
N ASP A 36 -21.36 -12.06 -18.47
CA ASP A 36 -20.95 -12.73 -17.23
C ASP A 36 -20.61 -11.72 -16.13
N LEU A 37 -19.97 -10.59 -16.48
CA LEU A 37 -19.72 -9.49 -15.54
C LEU A 37 -21.01 -8.81 -15.09
N LEU A 38 -22.00 -8.65 -15.96
CA LEU A 38 -23.29 -8.06 -15.62
C LEU A 38 -24.03 -8.90 -14.59
N ARG A 39 -24.03 -10.23 -14.74
CA ARG A 39 -24.62 -11.16 -13.76
C ARG A 39 -23.98 -11.04 -12.38
N VAL A 40 -22.68 -10.75 -12.33
CA VAL A 40 -21.96 -10.50 -11.08
C VAL A 40 -22.34 -9.13 -10.52
N PHE A 41 -22.26 -8.09 -11.34
CA PHE A 41 -22.59 -6.70 -10.98
C PHE A 41 -24.01 -6.59 -10.40
N ASN A 42 -24.98 -7.25 -11.03
CA ASN A 42 -26.39 -7.24 -10.62
C ASN A 42 -26.63 -7.77 -9.20
N LYS A 43 -25.73 -8.59 -8.65
CA LYS A 43 -25.84 -9.12 -7.27
C LYS A 43 -25.48 -8.08 -6.20
N PHE A 44 -24.80 -7.01 -6.57
CA PHE A 44 -24.24 -6.02 -5.64
C PHE A 44 -24.67 -4.58 -5.95
N GLN A 45 -25.39 -4.35 -7.04
CA GLN A 45 -25.89 -3.03 -7.38
C GLN A 45 -26.97 -2.54 -6.40
N ASP A 46 -27.09 -1.22 -6.27
CA ASP A 46 -28.20 -0.58 -5.59
C ASP A 46 -29.46 -0.47 -6.48
N GLY A 47 -30.52 0.14 -5.95
CA GLY A 47 -31.77 0.35 -6.69
C GLY A 47 -31.63 1.22 -7.95
N ASN A 48 -30.51 1.95 -8.10
CA ASN A 48 -30.21 2.81 -9.24
C ASN A 48 -29.26 2.13 -10.26
N LYS A 49 -29.02 0.83 -10.13
CA LYS A 49 -28.09 0.06 -10.98
C LYS A 49 -26.64 0.54 -10.92
N ARG A 50 -26.24 1.05 -9.75
CA ARG A 50 -24.89 1.50 -9.46
C ARG A 50 -24.24 0.56 -8.46
N LEU A 51 -22.94 0.36 -8.53
CA LEU A 51 -22.22 -0.45 -7.53
C LEU A 51 -21.71 0.46 -6.42
N PRO A 52 -22.24 0.36 -5.17
CA PRO A 52 -21.76 1.17 -4.06
C PRO A 52 -20.31 0.87 -3.75
N ILE A 53 -19.53 1.91 -3.45
CA ILE A 53 -18.09 1.80 -3.20
C ILE A 53 -17.73 0.78 -2.14
N HIS A 54 -18.47 0.75 -1.04
CA HIS A 54 -18.20 -0.13 0.09
C HIS A 54 -18.37 -1.63 -0.28
N LEU A 55 -19.01 -1.94 -1.41
CA LEU A 55 -19.18 -3.31 -1.91
C LEU A 55 -18.18 -3.69 -3.01
N ILE A 56 -17.42 -2.74 -3.57
CA ILE A 56 -16.51 -3.00 -4.70
C ILE A 56 -15.59 -4.17 -4.40
N ARG A 57 -14.91 -4.16 -3.25
CA ARG A 57 -14.02 -5.26 -2.86
C ARG A 57 -14.74 -6.61 -2.81
N ASP A 58 -15.96 -6.65 -2.29
CA ASP A 58 -16.73 -7.88 -2.19
C ASP A 58 -17.10 -8.43 -3.57
N VAL A 59 -17.45 -7.55 -4.52
CA VAL A 59 -17.73 -7.94 -5.91
C VAL A 59 -16.47 -8.52 -6.57
N PHE A 60 -15.34 -7.85 -6.46
CA PHE A 60 -14.06 -8.33 -7.02
C PHE A 60 -13.66 -9.68 -6.39
N ASN A 61 -13.79 -9.79 -5.06
CA ASN A 61 -13.53 -11.03 -4.33
C ASN A 61 -14.45 -12.18 -4.77
N SER A 62 -15.67 -11.89 -5.23
CA SER A 62 -16.63 -12.89 -5.71
C SER A 62 -16.22 -13.53 -7.04
N ILE A 63 -15.39 -12.84 -7.83
CA ILE A 63 -14.85 -13.28 -9.12
C ILE A 63 -13.35 -13.62 -9.07
N GLY A 64 -12.81 -13.82 -7.86
CA GLY A 64 -11.43 -14.26 -7.66
C GLY A 64 -10.36 -13.17 -7.86
N LEU A 65 -10.76 -11.90 -7.88
CA LEU A 65 -9.87 -10.75 -7.83
C LEU A 65 -9.76 -10.25 -6.39
N TYR A 66 -8.55 -9.94 -5.93
CA TYR A 66 -8.27 -9.66 -4.53
C TYR A 66 -7.42 -8.38 -4.38
N PRO A 67 -7.93 -7.21 -4.80
CA PRO A 67 -7.21 -5.94 -4.66
C PRO A 67 -6.93 -5.61 -3.18
N SER A 68 -6.06 -4.65 -2.92
CA SER A 68 -5.76 -4.15 -1.57
C SER A 68 -7.00 -3.56 -0.90
N ASN A 69 -7.09 -3.72 0.42
CA ASN A 69 -8.19 -3.24 1.25
C ASN A 69 -7.87 -1.86 1.75
N SER A 70 -6.71 -1.70 2.41
CA SER A 70 -6.33 -0.57 3.23
C SER A 70 -7.58 -0.11 4.03
N GLN A 71 -7.86 -0.85 5.10
CA GLN A 71 -9.19 -0.96 5.73
C GLN A 71 -9.74 0.37 6.26
N GLY A 72 -10.92 0.73 5.76
CA GLY A 72 -11.68 1.92 6.13
C GLY A 72 -12.61 1.75 7.32
N GLU A 73 -13.25 2.87 7.63
CA GLU A 73 -14.17 3.02 8.75
C GLU A 73 -15.61 3.06 8.24
N LYS A 74 -16.50 2.39 8.98
CA LYS A 74 -17.91 2.75 9.03
C LYS A 74 -18.05 3.86 10.08
N ASN A 75 -18.51 5.03 9.63
CA ASN A 75 -19.06 6.09 10.46
C ASN A 75 -18.09 6.75 11.46
N TYR A 76 -17.10 7.49 10.95
CA TYR A 76 -16.84 8.79 11.56
C TYR A 76 -17.57 9.82 10.70
N GLU A 77 -18.75 10.23 11.14
CA GLU A 77 -19.39 11.41 10.59
C GLU A 77 -18.48 12.60 10.90
N ASP A 78 -17.63 12.97 9.95
CA ASP A 78 -17.21 14.36 9.89
C ASP A 78 -18.48 15.20 9.86
N LYS A 79 -18.47 16.35 10.56
CA LYS A 79 -19.54 17.35 10.53
C LYS A 79 -19.83 17.91 9.12
N VAL A 80 -19.23 17.33 8.09
CA VAL A 80 -19.30 17.64 6.68
C VAL A 80 -19.60 16.38 5.83
N GLY A 81 -20.25 15.33 6.36
CA GLY A 81 -20.93 14.30 5.55
C GLY A 81 -20.11 13.58 4.46
N GLU A 82 -18.77 13.59 4.52
CA GLU A 82 -17.90 13.05 3.47
C GLU A 82 -17.59 11.58 3.78
N ARG A 83 -18.00 10.65 2.90
CA ARG A 83 -17.70 9.21 3.05
C ARG A 83 -16.24 8.95 2.63
N VAL A 84 -15.46 8.34 3.52
CA VAL A 84 -14.06 7.97 3.25
C VAL A 84 -13.98 6.70 2.41
N VAL A 85 -13.19 6.73 1.33
CA VAL A 85 -13.06 5.65 0.35
C VAL A 85 -11.62 5.10 0.31
N TYR A 86 -11.52 3.78 0.10
CA TYR A 86 -10.40 2.87 0.34
C TYR A 86 -9.32 2.91 -0.74
N VAL A 87 -8.05 2.70 -0.42
CA VAL A 87 -6.88 3.21 -1.16
C VAL A 87 -6.67 2.72 -2.61
N GLU A 88 -7.07 1.51 -3.01
CA GLU A 88 -7.00 1.09 -4.44
C GLU A 88 -8.38 1.14 -5.12
N VAL A 89 -9.43 0.73 -4.41
CA VAL A 89 -10.82 0.88 -4.84
C VAL A 89 -11.15 2.36 -5.13
N PHE A 90 -10.56 3.28 -4.38
CA PHE A 90 -10.68 4.72 -4.57
C PHE A 90 -10.01 5.19 -5.83
N GLU A 91 -8.77 4.77 -6.13
CA GLU A 91 -8.14 5.17 -7.40
C GLU A 91 -9.01 4.73 -8.57
N MET A 92 -9.53 3.49 -8.53
CA MET A 92 -10.47 3.00 -9.53
C MET A 92 -11.75 3.87 -9.65
N VAL A 93 -12.31 4.33 -8.53
CA VAL A 93 -13.50 5.20 -8.48
C VAL A 93 -13.17 6.64 -8.89
N GLN A 94 -12.06 7.20 -8.45
CA GLN A 94 -11.63 8.55 -8.76
C GLN A 94 -11.29 8.67 -10.25
N CYS A 95 -10.69 7.61 -10.82
CA CYS A 95 -10.50 7.46 -12.26
C CYS A 95 -11.83 7.55 -13.03
N ALA A 96 -12.92 7.02 -12.47
CA ALA A 96 -14.26 7.18 -13.03
C ALA A 96 -14.80 8.62 -12.92
N VAL A 97 -14.41 9.37 -11.87
CA VAL A 97 -14.95 10.70 -11.53
C VAL A 97 -14.19 11.87 -12.17
N GLU A 98 -12.87 11.82 -12.36
CA GLU A 98 -12.01 12.99 -12.65
C GLU A 98 -12.22 13.70 -14.01
N TYR A 99 -13.11 13.22 -14.87
CA TYR A 99 -13.45 13.90 -16.13
C TYR A 99 -14.96 13.92 -16.42
N GLY A 100 -15.67 14.83 -15.75
CA GLY A 100 -16.85 15.51 -16.30
C GLY A 100 -18.19 14.77 -16.30
N SER A 101 -18.41 13.84 -15.37
CA SER A 101 -19.77 13.33 -15.11
C SER A 101 -20.31 13.94 -13.81
N PRO A 102 -21.62 14.26 -13.69
CA PRO A 102 -22.27 14.52 -12.41
C PRO A 102 -22.42 13.23 -11.58
N CYS A 103 -21.43 12.34 -11.62
CA CYS A 103 -21.39 11.13 -10.82
C CYS A 103 -21.00 11.51 -9.40
N GLU A 104 -21.91 11.26 -8.46
CA GLU A 104 -21.60 11.27 -7.04
C GLU A 104 -20.40 10.35 -6.77
N PRO A 105 -19.42 10.76 -5.96
CA PRO A 105 -18.17 10.02 -5.70
C PRO A 105 -18.36 8.76 -4.86
N ASP A 106 -19.56 8.15 -4.85
CA ASP A 106 -19.96 7.07 -3.96
C ASP A 106 -20.26 5.73 -4.64
N HIS A 107 -20.11 5.65 -5.97
CA HIS A 107 -20.38 4.45 -6.77
C HIS A 107 -19.53 4.33 -8.04
N ILE A 108 -19.54 3.13 -8.65
CA ILE A 108 -19.07 2.90 -10.03
C ILE A 108 -20.18 2.33 -10.90
N THR A 109 -20.14 2.64 -12.19
CA THR A 109 -21.06 2.11 -13.20
C THR A 109 -20.64 0.72 -13.68
N PHE A 110 -21.47 0.09 -14.50
CA PHE A 110 -21.19 -1.25 -15.03
C PHE A 110 -20.05 -1.25 -16.07
N GLY A 111 -19.98 -0.23 -16.92
CA GLY A 111 -18.90 -0.06 -17.89
C GLY A 111 -17.56 0.12 -17.19
N GLU A 112 -17.50 1.01 -16.19
CA GLU A 112 -16.32 1.23 -15.36
C GLU A 112 -15.89 -0.06 -14.65
N PHE A 113 -16.81 -0.75 -13.98
CA PHE A 113 -16.58 -2.06 -13.38
C PHE A 113 -15.98 -3.07 -14.38
N SER A 114 -16.50 -3.10 -15.61
CA SER A 114 -16.04 -4.04 -16.64
C SER A 114 -14.60 -3.78 -17.08
N ILE A 115 -14.19 -2.52 -17.20
CA ILE A 115 -12.79 -2.15 -17.51
C ILE A 115 -11.87 -2.50 -16.35
N LEU A 116 -12.24 -2.13 -15.13
CA LEU A 116 -11.42 -2.37 -13.93
C LEU A 116 -11.19 -3.87 -13.69
N VAL A 117 -12.24 -4.69 -13.87
CA VAL A 117 -12.12 -6.16 -13.79
C VAL A 117 -11.21 -6.70 -14.88
N THR A 118 -11.37 -6.22 -16.12
CA THR A 118 -10.55 -6.67 -17.26
C THR A 118 -9.08 -6.31 -17.07
N GLU A 119 -8.80 -5.10 -16.57
CA GLU A 119 -7.47 -4.62 -16.22
C GLU A 119 -6.81 -5.50 -15.14
N LEU A 120 -7.50 -5.73 -14.03
CA LEU A 120 -6.99 -6.57 -12.94
C LEU A 120 -6.79 -8.03 -13.35
N GLN A 121 -7.72 -8.62 -14.10
CA GLN A 121 -7.56 -9.97 -14.65
C GLN A 121 -6.32 -10.09 -15.52
N ASN A 122 -6.04 -9.06 -16.34
CA ASN A 122 -4.84 -9.01 -17.16
C ASN A 122 -3.57 -8.99 -16.31
N TYR A 123 -3.50 -8.13 -15.29
CA TYR A 123 -2.35 -8.09 -14.38
C TYR A 123 -2.13 -9.42 -13.65
N TYR A 124 -3.21 -10.05 -13.17
CA TYR A 124 -3.15 -11.33 -12.47
C TYR A 124 -2.64 -12.45 -13.39
N SER A 125 -2.98 -12.41 -14.67
CA SER A 125 -2.50 -13.37 -15.67
C SER A 125 -1.00 -13.22 -15.96
N LYS A 126 -0.47 -11.98 -15.90
CA LYS A 126 0.94 -11.65 -16.19
C LYS A 126 1.90 -11.98 -15.05
N ARG A 127 1.39 -12.19 -13.82
CA ARG A 127 2.21 -12.44 -12.61
C ARG A 127 3.30 -11.38 -12.40
N LEU A 128 2.90 -10.11 -12.45
CA LEU A 128 3.81 -8.99 -12.29
C LEU A 128 4.50 -9.04 -10.92
N THR A 129 5.76 -8.62 -10.90
CA THR A 129 6.53 -8.43 -9.66
C THR A 129 6.39 -6.98 -9.20
N ALA A 130 6.42 -6.77 -7.88
CA ALA A 130 6.41 -5.42 -7.32
C ALA A 130 7.62 -4.60 -7.84
N PRO A 131 7.44 -3.30 -8.10
CA PRO A 131 8.55 -2.43 -8.47
C PRO A 131 9.60 -2.43 -7.35
N VAL A 132 10.87 -2.37 -7.75
CA VAL A 132 11.99 -2.28 -6.81
C VAL A 132 12.25 -0.81 -6.53
N PRO A 133 12.22 -0.36 -5.26
CA PRO A 133 12.54 1.03 -4.93
C PRO A 133 13.94 1.41 -5.43
N LYS A 134 14.08 2.58 -6.06
CA LYS A 134 15.38 3.10 -6.55
C LYS A 134 16.39 3.35 -5.43
N SER A 135 15.93 3.45 -4.20
CA SER A 135 16.74 3.55 -2.99
C SER A 135 17.22 2.20 -2.44
N LEU A 136 16.80 1.07 -3.01
CA LEU A 136 17.29 -0.25 -2.57
C LEU A 136 18.81 -0.34 -2.79
N TYR A 137 19.58 -0.54 -1.71
CA TYR A 137 21.05 -0.56 -1.76
C TYR A 137 21.66 -1.81 -1.12
N LYS A 138 20.85 -2.62 -0.43
CA LYS A 138 21.23 -3.93 0.10
C LYS A 138 20.20 -4.96 -0.36
N GLU A 139 20.62 -5.90 -1.20
CA GLU A 139 19.91 -7.17 -1.32
C GLU A 139 20.15 -7.95 -0.03
N LYS A 140 19.13 -8.02 0.84
CA LYS A 140 19.26 -8.74 2.10
C LYS A 140 19.22 -10.24 1.83
N SER A 141 20.31 -10.94 2.15
CA SER A 141 20.27 -12.39 2.36
C SER A 141 19.26 -12.70 3.48
N ARG A 142 18.49 -13.78 3.32
CA ARG A 142 17.67 -14.36 4.39
C ARG A 142 18.55 -15.11 5.38
N ASP A 143 19.64 -14.49 5.84
CA ASP A 143 20.55 -15.13 6.77
C ASP A 143 19.82 -15.32 8.09
N THR A 144 19.36 -16.55 8.29
CA THR A 144 18.73 -16.99 9.52
C THR A 144 19.88 -17.17 10.49
N MET A 145 20.06 -16.22 11.39
CA MET A 145 21.01 -16.41 12.48
C MET A 145 20.55 -17.63 13.28
N GLU A 146 21.37 -18.68 13.36
CA GLU A 146 21.06 -19.87 14.16
C GLU A 146 21.08 -19.51 15.66
N CYS A 147 19.96 -18.95 16.16
CA CYS A 147 19.73 -18.85 17.59
C CYS A 147 19.25 -20.21 18.09
N SER A 148 20.19 -21.03 18.54
CA SER A 148 19.98 -22.44 18.92
C SER A 148 19.32 -22.63 20.29
N LYS A 149 19.14 -21.58 21.09
CA LYS A 149 18.83 -21.79 22.52
C LYS A 149 17.35 -22.04 22.81
N TRP A 150 16.40 -21.43 22.09
CA TRP A 150 14.95 -21.62 22.31
C TRP A 150 14.13 -21.23 21.07
N LYS A 151 14.08 -22.06 20.02
CA LYS A 151 13.23 -21.80 18.85
C LYS A 151 11.74 -21.90 19.25
N ARG A 152 11.09 -20.74 19.38
CA ARG A 152 9.64 -20.66 19.61
C ARG A 152 8.97 -20.44 18.27
N LYS A 153 7.94 -21.23 17.96
CA LYS A 153 7.25 -21.14 16.67
C LYS A 153 6.59 -19.78 16.43
N VAL A 154 5.99 -19.19 17.47
CA VAL A 154 5.22 -17.94 17.34
C VAL A 154 5.74 -16.83 18.26
N PHE A 155 5.94 -15.64 17.74
CA PHE A 155 6.11 -14.41 18.54
C PHE A 155 4.75 -13.71 18.73
N LEU A 156 4.42 -13.31 19.97
CA LEU A 156 3.15 -12.63 20.30
C LEU A 156 3.33 -11.11 20.46
N GLY A 157 3.54 -10.41 19.34
CA GLY A 157 3.69 -8.96 19.27
C GLY A 157 2.35 -8.21 19.30
N GLY A 158 2.39 -6.89 19.46
CA GLY A 158 1.18 -6.05 19.46
C GLY A 158 0.84 -5.43 20.82
N SER A 159 -0.30 -4.75 20.88
CA SER A 159 -0.80 -4.00 22.03
C SER A 159 -0.65 -4.76 23.34
N CYS A 160 -0.15 -4.08 24.37
CA CYS A 160 0.11 -4.63 25.70
C CYS A 160 -1.04 -4.27 26.66
N ASN A 161 -0.77 -3.52 27.74
CA ASN A 161 -1.81 -3.15 28.69
C ASN A 161 -2.72 -2.06 28.07
N PRO A 162 -4.04 -2.11 28.28
CA PRO A 162 -4.80 -3.00 29.16
C PRO A 162 -5.34 -4.28 28.47
N THR A 163 -4.78 -4.67 27.32
CA THR A 163 -5.31 -5.81 26.57
C THR A 163 -5.02 -7.17 27.20
N THR A 164 -5.94 -8.10 26.96
CA THR A 164 -5.97 -9.45 27.52
C THR A 164 -5.89 -10.54 26.44
N TRP A 165 -5.77 -10.15 25.17
CA TRP A 165 -5.84 -11.07 24.03
C TRP A 165 -4.81 -12.21 24.10
N ARG A 166 -3.66 -11.95 24.73
CA ARG A 166 -2.63 -12.97 24.97
C ARG A 166 -3.14 -14.01 25.96
N GLN A 167 -3.62 -13.58 27.12
CA GLN A 167 -4.05 -14.44 28.22
C GLN A 167 -5.37 -15.17 27.91
N GLU A 168 -6.31 -14.50 27.27
CA GLU A 168 -7.67 -15.01 27.05
C GLU A 168 -7.81 -15.84 25.78
N ALA A 169 -7.06 -15.51 24.72
CA ALA A 169 -7.20 -16.17 23.41
C ALA A 169 -5.92 -16.88 22.96
N ALA A 170 -4.83 -16.15 22.73
CA ALA A 170 -3.67 -16.69 22.03
C ALA A 170 -2.93 -17.79 22.82
N ILE A 171 -2.60 -17.56 24.09
CA ILE A 171 -1.86 -18.51 24.92
C ILE A 171 -2.66 -19.80 25.15
N PRO A 172 -3.94 -19.76 25.58
CA PRO A 172 -4.75 -20.98 25.70
C PRO A 172 -4.85 -21.75 24.39
N PHE A 173 -5.06 -21.05 23.27
CA PHE A 173 -5.15 -21.66 21.96
C PHE A 173 -3.87 -22.40 21.56
N TYR A 174 -2.71 -21.74 21.67
CA TYR A 174 -1.43 -22.35 21.30
C TYR A 174 -1.03 -23.50 22.23
N LYS A 175 -1.29 -23.39 23.54
CA LYS A 175 -1.12 -24.51 24.48
C LYS A 175 -1.96 -25.72 24.06
N LYS A 176 -3.24 -25.52 23.75
CA LYS A 176 -4.15 -26.59 23.28
C LYS A 176 -3.68 -27.23 21.98
N LYS A 177 -3.03 -26.48 21.09
CA LYS A 177 -2.48 -26.97 19.81
C LYS A 177 -1.05 -27.51 19.89
N GLY A 178 -0.40 -27.47 21.06
CA GLY A 178 1.01 -27.88 21.22
C GLY A 178 2.00 -26.98 20.48
N ILE A 179 1.65 -25.72 20.22
CA ILE A 179 2.49 -24.76 19.50
C ILE A 179 3.24 -23.90 20.51
N THR A 180 4.57 -23.90 20.45
CA THR A 180 5.42 -23.05 21.31
C THR A 180 5.32 -21.58 20.91
N PHE A 181 5.38 -20.66 21.88
CA PHE A 181 5.26 -19.23 21.64
C PHE A 181 6.18 -18.40 22.56
N TYR A 182 6.48 -17.16 22.17
CA TYR A 182 7.10 -16.13 23.00
C TYR A 182 6.09 -15.05 23.35
N ASN A 183 5.94 -14.76 24.64
CA ASN A 183 5.19 -13.59 25.11
C ASN A 183 6.18 -12.48 25.50
N PRO A 184 6.27 -11.37 24.75
CA PRO A 184 7.12 -10.23 25.10
C PRO A 184 6.54 -9.35 26.23
N GLN A 185 5.27 -9.53 26.62
CA GLN A 185 4.63 -8.67 27.61
C GLN A 185 5.28 -8.82 28.99
N VAL A 186 5.89 -7.73 29.46
CA VAL A 186 6.48 -7.60 30.80
C VAL A 186 5.72 -6.54 31.61
N GLN A 187 5.85 -6.58 32.95
CA GLN A 187 5.25 -5.57 33.83
C GLN A 187 5.95 -4.21 33.70
N THR A 188 7.27 -4.19 33.54
CA THR A 188 8.07 -2.98 33.41
C THR A 188 9.00 -3.11 32.22
N TRP A 189 8.74 -2.31 31.19
CA TRP A 189 9.60 -2.25 30.01
C TRP A 189 10.92 -1.53 30.33
N ARG A 190 12.03 -2.03 29.77
CA ARG A 190 13.35 -1.40 29.82
C ARG A 190 14.07 -1.60 28.48
N PRO A 191 14.99 -0.69 28.07
CA PRO A 191 15.68 -0.78 26.78
C PRO A 191 16.41 -2.11 26.54
N GLU A 192 16.93 -2.76 27.59
CA GLU A 192 17.66 -4.02 27.49
C GLU A 192 16.77 -5.18 27.01
N LEU A 193 15.45 -5.06 27.18
CA LEU A 193 14.48 -6.06 26.71
C LEU A 193 14.29 -6.01 25.19
N MET A 194 14.62 -4.90 24.53
CA MET A 194 14.48 -4.76 23.08
C MET A 194 15.33 -5.80 22.33
N GLU A 195 16.55 -6.06 22.81
CA GLU A 195 17.44 -7.07 22.23
C GLU A 195 16.89 -8.49 22.39
N LEU A 196 16.35 -8.82 23.56
CA LEU A 196 15.72 -10.12 23.81
C LEU A 196 14.48 -10.33 22.92
N GLU A 197 13.66 -9.30 22.77
CA GLU A 197 12.52 -9.30 21.84
C GLU A 197 12.99 -9.45 20.39
N ALA A 198 14.06 -8.77 19.99
CA ALA A 198 14.62 -8.88 18.65
C ALA A 198 15.10 -10.29 18.33
N GLN A 199 15.83 -10.95 19.24
CA GLN A 199 16.25 -12.34 19.08
C GLN A 199 15.05 -13.30 19.02
N ALA A 200 14.01 -13.05 19.83
CA ALA A 200 12.78 -13.83 19.79
C ALA A 200 12.01 -13.66 18.46
N LYS A 201 11.95 -12.43 17.92
CA LYS A 201 11.39 -12.16 16.59
C LYS A 201 12.22 -12.83 15.50
N GLU A 202 13.55 -12.78 15.58
CA GLU A 202 14.42 -13.38 14.55
C GLU A 202 14.29 -14.90 14.51
N SER A 203 14.19 -15.54 15.66
CA SER A 203 14.08 -17.00 15.78
C SER A 203 12.68 -17.57 15.50
N ALA A 204 11.62 -16.75 15.53
CA ALA A 204 10.26 -17.23 15.35
C ALA A 204 9.92 -17.59 13.89
N GLU A 205 9.23 -18.70 13.68
CA GLU A 205 8.72 -19.12 12.36
C GLU A 205 7.61 -18.18 11.88
N LEU A 206 6.78 -17.69 12.81
CA LEU A 206 5.62 -16.84 12.55
C LEU A 206 5.52 -15.72 13.60
N LEU A 207 5.14 -14.54 13.14
CA LEU A 207 4.96 -13.34 13.97
C LEU A 207 3.48 -12.97 14.00
N LEU A 208 2.82 -13.05 15.16
CA LEU A 208 1.45 -12.59 15.35
C LEU A 208 1.48 -11.21 16.01
N PHE A 209 0.94 -10.19 15.33
CA PHE A 209 0.78 -8.83 15.86
C PHE A 209 -0.70 -8.49 16.02
N VAL A 210 -1.11 -8.12 17.24
CA VAL A 210 -2.48 -7.63 17.50
C VAL A 210 -2.43 -6.14 17.79
N ILE A 211 -2.98 -5.32 16.89
CA ILE A 211 -3.12 -3.87 17.02
C ILE A 211 -4.56 -3.61 17.45
N ASP A 212 -4.72 -3.36 18.75
CA ASP A 212 -6.02 -3.13 19.37
C ASP A 212 -6.50 -1.68 19.22
N ASN A 213 -7.71 -1.39 19.72
CA ASN A 213 -8.30 -0.05 19.75
C ASN A 213 -8.26 0.62 21.14
N ARG A 214 -7.57 0.05 22.14
CA ARG A 214 -7.44 0.61 23.51
C ARG A 214 -6.03 1.15 23.81
N THR A 215 -5.11 1.10 22.84
CA THR A 215 -3.77 1.66 22.96
C THR A 215 -3.39 2.42 21.69
N ARG A 216 -2.33 3.26 21.78
CA ARG A 216 -1.74 3.92 20.61
C ARG A 216 -0.96 2.97 19.70
N ALA A 217 -0.56 1.79 20.21
CA ALA A 217 0.20 0.74 19.52
C ALA A 217 1.41 1.21 18.65
N VAL A 218 2.03 2.35 18.98
CA VAL A 218 3.04 3.04 18.14
C VAL A 218 4.19 2.09 17.76
N SER A 219 4.87 1.51 18.75
CA SER A 219 6.01 0.59 18.51
C SER A 219 5.58 -0.62 17.68
N SER A 220 4.46 -1.25 18.04
CA SER A 220 3.94 -2.42 17.35
C SER A 220 3.68 -2.15 15.86
N MET A 221 3.13 -0.98 15.51
CA MET A 221 2.90 -0.63 14.12
C MET A 221 4.20 -0.45 13.33
N ILE A 222 5.20 0.23 13.91
CA ILE A 222 6.53 0.43 13.29
C ILE A 222 7.21 -0.92 13.05
N GLU A 223 7.20 -1.79 14.06
CA GLU A 223 7.81 -3.12 13.98
C GLU A 223 7.09 -4.03 12.99
N THR A 224 5.77 -4.00 12.96
CA THR A 224 4.97 -4.77 11.99
C THR A 224 5.34 -4.37 10.57
N ALA A 225 5.44 -3.06 10.30
CA ALA A 225 5.84 -2.56 8.98
C ALA A 225 7.26 -3.01 8.60
N TYR A 226 8.22 -2.89 9.53
CA TYR A 226 9.60 -3.36 9.34
C TYR A 226 9.68 -4.87 9.05
N LEU A 227 8.97 -5.71 9.81
CA LEU A 227 9.02 -7.17 9.68
C LEU A 227 8.31 -7.65 8.40
N THR A 228 7.21 -7.00 8.02
CA THR A 228 6.56 -7.18 6.72
C THR A 228 7.53 -6.90 5.58
N ALA A 229 8.23 -5.76 5.64
CA ALA A 229 9.19 -5.37 4.61
C ALA A 229 10.39 -6.34 4.49
N ARG A 230 10.85 -6.90 5.62
CA ARG A 230 11.87 -7.96 5.68
C ARG A 230 11.41 -9.29 5.09
N GLY A 231 10.13 -9.42 4.68
CA GLY A 231 9.57 -10.65 4.12
C GLY A 231 9.33 -11.75 5.16
N ARG A 232 9.19 -11.38 6.44
CA ARG A 232 8.85 -12.35 7.50
C ARG A 232 7.40 -12.79 7.37
N GLN A 233 7.09 -13.96 7.92
CA GLN A 233 5.71 -14.44 8.02
C GLN A 233 5.01 -13.68 9.15
N VAL A 234 4.20 -12.67 8.79
CA VAL A 234 3.49 -11.80 9.74
C VAL A 234 1.99 -11.97 9.57
N ILE A 235 1.30 -12.29 10.67
CA ILE A 235 -0.16 -12.23 10.78
C ILE A 235 -0.52 -11.02 11.64
N THR A 236 -1.31 -10.10 11.10
CA THR A 236 -1.74 -8.88 11.79
C THR A 236 -3.23 -8.90 12.04
N VAL A 237 -3.62 -8.67 13.29
CA VAL A 237 -5.01 -8.41 13.71
C VAL A 237 -5.16 -6.92 14.00
N MET A 238 -6.21 -6.30 13.49
CA MET A 238 -6.48 -4.87 13.61
C MET A 238 -7.92 -4.66 14.08
N ASP A 239 -8.11 -4.18 15.31
CA ASP A 239 -9.44 -3.91 15.86
C ASP A 239 -10.00 -2.56 15.35
N ASP A 240 -11.25 -2.53 14.90
CA ASP A 240 -11.92 -1.30 14.46
C ASP A 240 -12.22 -0.35 15.64
N TYR A 241 -12.27 0.96 15.38
CA TYR A 241 -12.81 1.94 16.33
C TYR A 241 -14.32 2.02 16.14
N ASN A 242 -15.09 1.72 17.19
CA ASN A 242 -16.56 1.66 17.13
C ASN A 242 -17.23 2.82 17.89
N SER A 243 -16.45 3.78 18.39
CA SER A 243 -16.90 4.87 19.25
C SER A 243 -16.21 6.16 18.82
N THR A 244 -16.98 7.26 18.82
CA THR A 244 -16.44 8.61 18.63
C THR A 244 -15.59 9.08 19.81
N GLU A 245 -15.80 8.49 20.99
CA GLU A 245 -14.95 8.71 22.16
C GLU A 245 -14.01 7.53 22.38
N VAL A 246 -12.71 7.80 22.23
CA VAL A 246 -11.63 6.83 22.43
C VAL A 246 -10.83 7.23 23.66
N TYR A 247 -10.46 6.24 24.48
CA TYR A 247 -9.68 6.46 25.68
C TYR A 247 -8.48 5.51 25.73
N PHE A 248 -7.30 6.05 26.02
CA PHE A 248 -6.08 5.29 26.27
C PHE A 248 -5.60 5.56 27.69
N HIS A 249 -5.39 4.51 28.50
CA HIS A 249 -5.00 4.68 29.90
C HIS A 249 -5.88 5.66 30.70
N ARG A 250 -7.19 5.70 30.41
CA ARG A 250 -8.19 6.64 30.97
C ARG A 250 -8.04 8.10 30.53
N GLU A 251 -7.14 8.39 29.59
CA GLU A 251 -7.01 9.70 28.95
C GLU A 251 -7.89 9.73 27.70
N LYS A 252 -8.71 10.77 27.56
CA LYS A 252 -9.50 10.98 26.33
C LYS A 252 -8.56 11.34 25.19
N VAL A 253 -8.66 10.60 24.09
CA VAL A 253 -7.91 10.87 22.87
C VAL A 253 -8.57 12.03 22.15
N THR A 254 -7.76 13.01 21.73
CA THR A 254 -8.27 14.14 20.94
C THR A 254 -8.59 13.70 19.52
N SER A 255 -9.44 14.44 18.81
CA SER A 255 -9.74 14.11 17.40
C SER A 255 -8.49 14.12 16.53
N LYS A 256 -7.60 15.12 16.68
CA LYS A 256 -6.37 15.18 15.87
C LYS A 256 -5.42 14.03 16.16
N GLU A 257 -5.33 13.58 17.42
CA GLU A 257 -4.55 12.41 17.78
C GLU A 257 -5.16 11.13 17.21
N LEU A 258 -6.48 10.99 17.28
CA LEU A 258 -7.18 9.86 16.70
C LEU A 258 -6.97 9.81 15.18
N ASP A 259 -7.02 10.96 14.50
CA ASP A 259 -6.71 11.06 13.07
C ASP A 259 -5.27 10.62 12.77
N ASP A 260 -4.27 11.07 13.57
CA ASP A 260 -2.88 10.63 13.43
C ASP A 260 -2.74 9.10 13.55
N ILE A 261 -3.49 8.49 14.49
CA ILE A 261 -3.49 7.05 14.73
C ILE A 261 -4.16 6.30 13.58
N MET A 262 -5.34 6.74 13.14
CA MET A 262 -6.05 6.14 12.02
C MET A 262 -5.23 6.22 10.74
N ARG A 263 -4.59 7.36 10.46
CA ARG A 263 -3.63 7.50 9.35
C ARG A 263 -2.47 6.50 9.46
N GLY A 264 -1.90 6.33 10.64
CA GLY A 264 -0.85 5.34 10.89
C GLY A 264 -1.31 3.91 10.65
N ARG A 265 -2.46 3.52 11.18
CA ARG A 265 -3.05 2.19 11.01
C ARG A 265 -3.31 1.90 9.54
N GLN A 266 -3.83 2.88 8.81
CA GLN A 266 -4.14 2.76 7.39
C GLN A 266 -2.91 2.56 6.53
N ILE A 267 -1.85 3.35 6.78
CA ILE A 267 -0.56 3.16 6.10
C ILE A 267 0.01 1.78 6.41
N LEU A 268 -0.10 1.31 7.66
CA LEU A 268 0.35 -0.03 8.01
C LEU A 268 -0.40 -1.12 7.22
N VAL A 269 -1.73 -1.02 7.11
CA VAL A 269 -2.52 -1.98 6.32
C VAL A 269 -2.07 -1.98 4.86
N ASP A 270 -1.96 -0.81 4.24
CA ASP A 270 -1.48 -0.67 2.85
C ASP A 270 -0.11 -1.33 2.67
N LEU A 271 0.84 -1.10 3.59
CA LEU A 271 2.17 -1.72 3.54
C LEU A 271 2.13 -3.24 3.73
N ILE A 272 1.25 -3.77 4.58
CA ILE A 272 1.07 -5.22 4.78
C ILE A 272 0.52 -5.86 3.49
N GLU A 273 -0.51 -5.26 2.93
CA GLU A 273 -1.25 -5.78 1.79
C GLU A 273 -0.50 -5.65 0.46
N ARG A 274 0.33 -4.61 0.30
CA ARG A 274 1.34 -4.50 -0.77
C ARG A 274 2.31 -5.68 -0.79
N ASN A 275 2.54 -6.32 0.36
CA ASN A 275 3.35 -7.53 0.48
C ASN A 275 2.52 -8.82 0.41
N ALA A 276 1.27 -8.74 -0.08
CA ALA A 276 0.33 -9.85 -0.23
C ALA A 276 0.01 -10.58 1.07
N LEU A 277 0.07 -9.90 2.21
CA LEU A 277 -0.31 -10.45 3.51
C LEU A 277 -1.72 -9.97 3.88
N PRO A 278 -2.60 -10.86 4.38
CA PRO A 278 -3.93 -10.48 4.84
C PRO A 278 -3.89 -9.79 6.22
N VAL A 279 -4.78 -8.82 6.43
CA VAL A 279 -5.05 -8.21 7.75
C VAL A 279 -6.38 -8.73 8.28
N PHE A 280 -6.35 -9.27 9.50
CA PHE A 280 -7.50 -9.89 10.15
C PHE A 280 -8.24 -8.87 11.04
N LYS A 281 -9.57 -8.98 11.06
CA LYS A 281 -10.43 -8.20 11.98
C LYS A 281 -10.71 -8.92 13.29
N ASP A 282 -10.43 -10.22 13.35
CA ASP A 282 -10.72 -11.03 14.53
C ASP A 282 -9.55 -11.96 14.87
N ILE A 283 -9.26 -12.04 16.16
CA ILE A 283 -8.14 -12.84 16.66
C ILE A 283 -8.37 -14.34 16.48
N ASN A 284 -9.61 -14.82 16.51
CA ASN A 284 -9.89 -16.25 16.46
C ASN A 284 -9.57 -16.85 15.09
N THR A 285 -9.93 -16.15 14.02
CA THR A 285 -9.57 -16.50 12.64
C THR A 285 -8.07 -16.40 12.45
N ALA A 286 -7.43 -15.35 12.96
CA ALA A 286 -5.98 -15.19 12.90
C ALA A 286 -5.23 -16.34 13.60
N LEU A 287 -5.71 -16.80 14.76
CA LEU A 287 -5.16 -17.95 15.48
C LEU A 287 -5.38 -19.28 14.73
N LYS A 288 -6.54 -19.48 14.10
CA LYS A 288 -6.78 -20.65 13.24
C LYS A 288 -5.84 -20.65 12.03
N CYS A 289 -5.68 -19.49 11.39
CA CYS A 289 -4.76 -19.29 10.27
C CYS A 289 -3.30 -19.50 10.68
N SER A 290 -2.89 -19.00 11.85
CA SER A 290 -1.52 -19.17 12.35
C SER A 290 -1.19 -20.65 12.58
N ALA A 291 -2.11 -21.41 13.17
CA ALA A 291 -1.96 -22.85 13.31
C ALA A 291 -1.91 -23.55 11.95
N HIS A 292 -2.75 -23.15 11.00
CA HIS A 292 -2.75 -23.71 9.65
C HIS A 292 -1.41 -23.50 8.94
N VAL A 293 -0.90 -22.27 8.93
CA VAL A 293 0.42 -21.89 8.37
C VAL A 293 1.53 -22.77 8.94
N LEU A 294 1.60 -22.89 10.26
CA LEU A 294 2.66 -23.66 10.94
C LEU A 294 2.53 -25.18 10.76
N GLN A 295 1.31 -25.71 10.66
CA GLN A 295 1.07 -27.15 10.53
C GLN A 295 1.19 -27.64 9.10
N LYS A 296 0.80 -26.82 8.13
CA LYS A 296 0.85 -27.13 6.70
C LYS A 296 2.10 -26.60 6.01
N ASN A 297 2.89 -25.78 6.70
CA ASN A 297 4.08 -25.13 6.18
C ASN A 297 3.78 -24.34 4.89
N VAL A 298 2.68 -23.58 4.91
CA VAL A 298 2.25 -22.72 3.81
C VAL A 298 2.55 -21.26 4.15
N PRO A 299 2.99 -20.43 3.19
CA PRO A 299 3.17 -19.01 3.42
C PRO A 299 1.87 -18.31 3.86
N VAL A 300 1.99 -17.30 4.71
CA VAL A 300 0.86 -16.45 5.12
C VAL A 300 0.19 -15.78 3.91
N SER A 301 0.96 -15.46 2.87
CA SER A 301 0.45 -14.89 1.60
C SER A 301 -0.43 -15.84 0.79
N GLU A 302 -0.45 -17.15 1.12
CA GLU A 302 -1.30 -18.15 0.47
C GLU A 302 -2.61 -18.40 1.22
N LEU A 303 -2.82 -17.76 2.38
CA LEU A 303 -4.07 -17.86 3.12
C LEU A 303 -5.23 -17.30 2.30
N GLY A 304 -6.30 -18.08 2.18
CA GLY A 304 -7.49 -17.73 1.41
C GLY A 304 -8.77 -17.73 2.24
N LYS A 305 -9.89 -17.53 1.52
CA LYS A 305 -11.24 -17.52 2.09
C LYS A 305 -11.59 -18.81 2.84
N GLU A 306 -11.05 -19.95 2.41
CA GLU A 306 -11.26 -21.25 3.07
C GLU A 306 -10.79 -21.27 4.53
N GLN A 307 -9.76 -20.48 4.86
CA GLN A 307 -9.25 -20.34 6.23
C GLN A 307 -9.89 -19.16 6.99
N GLY A 308 -10.81 -18.43 6.36
CA GLY A 308 -11.41 -17.20 6.88
C GLY A 308 -10.56 -15.94 6.65
N ALA A 309 -9.43 -16.05 5.93
CA ALA A 309 -8.63 -14.89 5.56
C ALA A 309 -9.26 -14.16 4.36
N VAL A 310 -9.06 -12.85 4.31
CA VAL A 310 -9.34 -12.06 3.10
C VAL A 310 -8.01 -11.89 2.37
N PRO A 311 -7.72 -12.70 1.34
CA PRO A 311 -6.47 -12.59 0.62
C PRO A 311 -6.35 -11.24 -0.06
N THR A 312 -5.11 -10.78 -0.23
CA THR A 312 -4.76 -9.63 -1.05
C THR A 312 -3.67 -10.05 -2.03
N LYS A 313 -3.83 -9.73 -3.31
CA LYS A 313 -2.89 -10.08 -4.37
C LYS A 313 -2.53 -8.86 -5.19
N TYR A 314 -1.23 -8.67 -5.36
CA TYR A 314 -0.66 -7.59 -6.14
C TYR A 314 -1.13 -6.19 -5.67
N GLY A 315 -1.22 -5.96 -4.35
CA GLY A 315 -1.63 -4.66 -3.79
C GLY A 315 -0.64 -3.50 -4.05
N PHE A 316 0.29 -3.69 -4.97
CA PHE A 316 1.18 -2.64 -5.48
C PHE A 316 0.70 -2.09 -6.83
N LEU A 317 -0.28 -2.73 -7.47
CA LEU A 317 -0.78 -2.34 -8.80
C LEU A 317 -1.60 -1.07 -8.70
N LYS A 318 -1.31 -0.12 -9.59
CA LYS A 318 -2.22 0.98 -9.88
C LYS A 318 -3.28 0.46 -10.85
N VAL A 319 -4.55 0.72 -10.55
CA VAL A 319 -5.68 0.29 -11.36
C VAL A 319 -6.58 1.48 -11.62
N GLY A 320 -7.08 1.61 -12.85
CA GLY A 320 -7.91 2.73 -13.29
C GLY A 320 -7.22 3.68 -14.27
N GLU A 321 -5.92 3.54 -14.53
CA GLU A 321 -5.22 4.36 -15.54
C GLU A 321 -5.83 4.18 -16.94
N ILE A 322 -6.21 2.93 -17.29
CA ILE A 322 -6.91 2.65 -18.55
C ILE A 322 -8.24 3.39 -18.57
N LEU A 323 -8.99 3.34 -17.47
CA LEU A 323 -10.29 3.99 -17.38
C LEU A 323 -10.19 5.51 -17.55
N LEU A 324 -9.19 6.14 -16.93
CA LEU A 324 -8.87 7.56 -17.11
C LEU A 324 -8.59 7.90 -18.57
N GLN A 325 -7.71 7.14 -19.22
CA GLN A 325 -7.36 7.37 -20.63
C GLN A 325 -8.56 7.21 -21.55
N LEU A 326 -9.40 6.20 -21.30
CA LEU A 326 -10.63 5.99 -22.05
C LEU A 326 -11.60 7.15 -21.88
N ARG A 327 -11.72 7.67 -20.65
CA ARG A 327 -12.58 8.82 -20.35
C ARG A 327 -12.07 10.09 -21.01
N GLU A 328 -10.78 10.36 -20.93
CA GLU A 328 -10.13 11.50 -21.57
C GLU A 328 -10.36 11.48 -23.08
N ALA A 329 -10.13 10.34 -23.73
CA ALA A 329 -10.36 10.23 -25.17
C ALA A 329 -11.84 10.35 -25.52
N PHE A 330 -12.75 9.69 -24.79
CA PHE A 330 -14.18 9.80 -25.03
C PHE A 330 -14.64 11.26 -24.97
N ASN A 331 -14.23 11.98 -23.92
CA ASN A 331 -14.58 13.38 -23.74
C ASN A 331 -13.93 14.29 -24.79
N SER A 332 -12.70 13.99 -25.23
CA SER A 332 -12.02 14.76 -26.28
C SER A 332 -12.72 14.66 -27.64
N MET A 333 -13.39 13.54 -27.91
CA MET A 333 -14.16 13.31 -29.14
C MET A 333 -15.60 13.78 -29.00
N ASN A 334 -16.12 13.92 -27.78
CA ASN A 334 -17.51 14.25 -27.55
C ASN A 334 -17.75 15.75 -27.73
N THR A 335 -18.20 16.12 -28.93
CA THR A 335 -18.67 17.47 -29.24
C THR A 335 -20.19 17.61 -29.07
N SER A 336 -20.90 16.55 -28.68
CA SER A 336 -22.36 16.50 -28.60
C SER A 336 -22.90 16.88 -27.22
N SER A 337 -24.07 17.52 -27.17
CA SER A 337 -24.78 17.83 -25.93
C SER A 337 -25.43 16.63 -25.25
N ASP A 338 -25.61 15.51 -25.97
CA ASP A 338 -26.28 14.30 -25.45
C ASP A 338 -25.32 13.30 -24.77
N GLY A 339 -24.01 13.55 -24.80
CA GLY A 339 -23.03 12.68 -24.16
C GLY A 339 -22.73 11.39 -24.92
N ARG A 340 -23.07 11.29 -26.21
CA ARG A 340 -22.92 10.07 -27.02
C ARG A 340 -22.02 10.31 -28.24
N LEU A 341 -21.31 9.26 -28.66
CA LEU A 341 -20.39 9.28 -29.79
C LEU A 341 -20.91 8.43 -30.96
N SER A 342 -20.61 8.83 -32.19
CA SER A 342 -20.83 7.96 -33.36
C SER A 342 -19.85 6.78 -33.36
N LEU A 343 -20.11 5.74 -34.16
CA LEU A 343 -19.14 4.65 -34.32
C LEU A 343 -17.76 5.14 -34.81
N SER A 344 -17.76 6.15 -35.69
CA SER A 344 -16.51 6.72 -36.22
C SER A 344 -15.69 7.37 -35.11
N ASP A 345 -16.36 8.10 -34.20
CA ASP A 345 -15.73 8.73 -33.05
C ASP A 345 -15.31 7.70 -32.00
N ILE A 346 -16.06 6.61 -31.80
CA ILE A 346 -15.65 5.49 -30.94
C ILE A 346 -14.38 4.84 -31.47
N CYS A 347 -14.27 4.62 -32.78
CA CYS A 347 -13.07 4.07 -33.39
C CYS A 347 -11.87 5.04 -33.24
N LEU A 348 -12.12 6.34 -33.34
CA LEU A 348 -11.10 7.37 -33.16
C LEU A 348 -10.65 7.50 -31.70
N ALA A 349 -11.59 7.50 -30.75
CA ALA A 349 -11.32 7.48 -29.31
C ALA A 349 -10.50 6.25 -28.93
N HIS A 350 -10.91 5.05 -29.37
CA HIS A 350 -10.14 3.83 -29.18
C HIS A 350 -8.73 3.92 -29.79
N ARG A 351 -8.61 4.45 -31.01
CA ARG A 351 -7.28 4.62 -31.64
C ARG A 351 -6.41 5.61 -30.86
N SER A 352 -7.00 6.66 -30.30
CA SER A 352 -6.31 7.65 -29.47
C SER A 352 -5.73 7.01 -28.20
N CYS A 353 -6.52 6.22 -27.47
CA CYS A 353 -6.05 5.55 -26.26
C CYS A 353 -5.11 4.37 -26.53
N MET A 354 -5.45 3.55 -27.53
CA MET A 354 -4.85 2.23 -27.69
C MET A 354 -3.79 2.19 -28.82
N GLY A 355 -3.66 3.25 -29.61
CA GLY A 355 -2.70 3.35 -30.71
C GLY A 355 -3.04 2.50 -31.96
N TYR A 356 -4.17 1.79 -31.97
CA TYR A 356 -4.62 1.01 -33.13
C TYR A 356 -6.15 1.09 -33.31
N THR A 357 -6.63 0.82 -34.52
CA THR A 357 -8.06 0.95 -34.86
C THR A 357 -8.88 -0.23 -34.33
N LEU A 358 -10.07 0.06 -33.80
CA LEU A 358 -11.03 -0.96 -33.41
C LEU A 358 -11.49 -1.74 -34.65
N ASP A 359 -11.58 -3.07 -34.55
CA ASP A 359 -12.06 -3.87 -35.67
C ASP A 359 -13.58 -3.79 -35.76
N VAL A 360 -14.07 -2.93 -36.66
CA VAL A 360 -15.50 -2.73 -36.89
C VAL A 360 -16.19 -4.01 -37.37
N ASN A 361 -15.49 -4.89 -38.10
CA ASN A 361 -16.06 -6.17 -38.52
C ASN A 361 -16.24 -7.14 -37.35
N TRP A 362 -15.38 -7.05 -36.34
CA TRP A 362 -15.61 -7.75 -35.07
C TRP A 362 -16.83 -7.17 -34.35
N LEU A 363 -16.93 -5.84 -34.26
CA LEU A 363 -18.06 -5.20 -33.59
C LEU A 363 -19.40 -5.58 -34.26
N ARG A 364 -19.41 -5.61 -35.61
CA ARG A 364 -20.50 -6.11 -36.46
C ARG A 364 -20.92 -7.55 -36.15
N LYS A 365 -19.97 -8.41 -35.76
CA LYS A 365 -20.25 -9.83 -35.45
C LYS A 365 -20.76 -10.03 -34.03
N CYS A 366 -20.46 -9.11 -33.11
CA CYS A 366 -20.76 -9.25 -31.68
C CYS A 366 -22.08 -8.59 -31.24
N GLY A 367 -22.78 -7.86 -32.11
CA GLY A 367 -24.09 -7.27 -31.81
C GLY A 367 -24.89 -6.84 -33.04
N HIS A 368 -26.18 -6.58 -32.85
CA HIS A 368 -27.03 -5.86 -33.81
C HIS A 368 -26.71 -4.36 -33.73
N TRP A 369 -26.46 -3.71 -34.86
CA TRP A 369 -26.22 -2.27 -34.91
C TRP A 369 -26.65 -1.68 -36.26
N ASP A 370 -26.93 -0.37 -36.27
CA ASP A 370 -27.23 0.49 -37.42
C ASP A 370 -26.10 1.51 -37.61
N ASP A 371 -25.76 1.90 -38.85
CA ASP A 371 -24.74 2.93 -39.15
C ASP A 371 -25.00 4.26 -38.41
N ASN A 372 -26.24 4.52 -38.00
CA ASN A 372 -26.65 5.72 -37.25
C ASN A 372 -26.62 5.55 -35.72
N ASP A 373 -26.16 4.41 -35.20
CA ASP A 373 -26.06 4.18 -33.76
C ASP A 373 -25.05 5.14 -33.12
N THR A 374 -25.45 5.69 -31.97
CA THR A 374 -24.56 6.42 -31.07
C THR A 374 -24.31 5.60 -29.81
N TYR A 375 -23.21 5.87 -29.10
CA TYR A 375 -22.73 5.08 -27.97
C TYR A 375 -22.41 5.98 -26.78
N SER A 376 -22.90 5.63 -25.59
CA SER A 376 -22.47 6.27 -24.34
C SER A 376 -21.10 5.77 -23.89
N PHE A 377 -20.52 6.44 -22.89
CA PHE A 377 -19.28 5.99 -22.25
C PHE A 377 -19.39 4.57 -21.67
N GLU A 378 -20.53 4.24 -21.03
CA GLU A 378 -20.82 2.89 -20.54
C GLU A 378 -20.72 1.82 -21.64
N GLU A 379 -21.30 2.13 -22.79
CA GLU A 379 -21.32 1.24 -23.95
C GLU A 379 -19.91 1.09 -24.54
N PHE A 380 -19.15 2.19 -24.61
CA PHE A 380 -17.76 2.18 -25.02
C PHE A 380 -16.90 1.28 -24.12
N CYS A 381 -17.03 1.39 -22.81
CA CYS A 381 -16.35 0.55 -21.84
C CYS A 381 -16.69 -0.94 -22.02
N CYS A 382 -17.97 -1.27 -22.25
CA CYS A 382 -18.40 -2.65 -22.49
C CYS A 382 -17.80 -3.23 -23.80
N ILE A 383 -17.82 -2.45 -24.88
CA ILE A 383 -17.20 -2.84 -26.16
C ILE A 383 -15.74 -3.20 -25.95
N LEU A 384 -14.99 -2.37 -25.21
CA LEU A 384 -13.57 -2.60 -24.97
C LEU A 384 -13.29 -3.77 -24.04
N ALA A 385 -14.03 -3.90 -22.94
CA ALA A 385 -13.89 -5.05 -22.05
C ALA A 385 -14.06 -6.38 -22.81
N GLU A 386 -15.08 -6.49 -23.68
CA GLU A 386 -15.30 -7.68 -24.51
C GLU A 386 -14.24 -7.84 -25.60
N TYR A 387 -13.86 -6.77 -26.28
CA TYR A 387 -12.87 -6.82 -27.36
C TYR A 387 -11.52 -7.35 -26.87
N HIS A 388 -11.10 -6.87 -25.70
CA HIS A 388 -9.83 -7.24 -25.10
C HIS A 388 -9.85 -8.65 -24.49
N SER A 389 -10.98 -9.08 -23.95
CA SER A 389 -11.09 -10.43 -23.37
C SER A 389 -10.99 -11.54 -24.43
N GLN A 390 -11.41 -11.29 -25.67
CA GLN A 390 -11.36 -12.25 -26.77
C GLN A 390 -9.99 -12.32 -27.47
N LYS A 391 -9.18 -11.25 -27.43
CA LYS A 391 -7.87 -11.17 -28.09
C LYS A 391 -6.68 -11.71 -27.27
N LYS A 392 -6.93 -12.45 -26.17
CA LYS A 392 -5.93 -12.97 -25.21
C LYS A 392 -4.72 -13.73 -25.83
N SER A 393 -4.81 -14.22 -27.08
CA SER A 393 -3.72 -14.89 -27.80
C SER A 393 -2.82 -13.94 -28.63
N VAL A 394 -3.36 -12.85 -29.17
CA VAL A 394 -2.64 -11.94 -30.09
C VAL A 394 -1.78 -10.93 -29.31
N TRP A 395 -2.27 -10.48 -28.15
CA TRP A 395 -1.50 -9.63 -27.21
C TRP A 395 -0.19 -10.30 -26.75
N LYS A 396 -0.15 -11.64 -26.68
CA LYS A 396 1.04 -12.42 -26.32
C LYS A 396 2.12 -12.40 -27.41
N ARG A 397 1.75 -12.38 -28.70
CA ARG A 397 2.70 -12.32 -29.84
C ARG A 397 3.12 -10.89 -30.21
N LEU A 398 2.25 -9.90 -30.00
CA LEU A 398 2.52 -8.51 -30.39
C LEU A 398 3.47 -7.81 -29.42
N LEU A 399 3.41 -8.14 -28.11
CA LEU A 399 4.40 -7.69 -27.12
C LEU A 399 5.81 -8.27 -27.38
N ASP A 400 5.91 -9.47 -27.95
CA ASP A 400 7.21 -10.13 -28.24
C ASP A 400 7.82 -9.68 -29.58
N ILE A 401 7.01 -9.41 -30.62
CA ILE A 401 7.50 -8.96 -31.93
C ILE A 401 7.89 -7.48 -31.92
N ALA A 402 7.16 -6.63 -31.17
CA ALA A 402 7.51 -5.21 -31.00
C ALA A 402 8.84 -4.99 -30.26
N ARG A 403 9.38 -6.03 -29.63
CA ARG A 403 10.62 -5.98 -28.84
C ARG A 403 11.89 -6.25 -29.67
N ASN A 404 11.80 -6.93 -30.81
CA ASN A 404 12.98 -7.50 -31.49
C ASN A 404 13.12 -7.22 -33.00
N VAL A 405 12.21 -6.51 -33.66
CA VAL A 405 12.32 -6.26 -35.12
C VAL A 405 11.85 -4.85 -35.48
N LEU A 406 12.77 -3.87 -35.51
CA LEU A 406 12.92 -2.78 -36.51
C LEU A 406 13.85 -1.65 -36.00
N PRO A 407 14.52 -0.88 -36.90
CA PRO A 407 15.70 -0.07 -36.57
C PRO A 407 15.37 1.32 -36.02
N SER A 408 16.34 1.86 -35.29
CA SER A 408 16.43 3.21 -34.74
C SER A 408 16.22 4.30 -35.79
N GLY A 409 15.05 4.96 -35.77
CA GLY A 409 14.87 6.17 -36.58
C GLY A 409 13.45 6.61 -36.93
N VAL A 410 12.40 6.22 -36.21
CA VAL A 410 11.08 6.86 -36.33
C VAL A 410 10.43 6.94 -34.94
N SER A 411 10.11 8.16 -34.52
CA SER A 411 9.40 8.44 -33.27
C SER A 411 7.99 7.85 -33.33
N HIS A 412 7.74 6.78 -32.59
CA HIS A 412 6.40 6.22 -32.38
C HIS A 412 6.12 6.08 -30.88
N ASN A 413 5.10 6.81 -30.41
CA ASN A 413 4.46 6.63 -29.12
C ASN A 413 3.83 5.23 -29.05
N SER A 414 4.47 4.29 -28.35
CA SER A 414 3.87 3.04 -27.92
C SER A 414 3.32 3.20 -26.50
N MET A 415 2.02 3.43 -26.39
CA MET A 415 1.33 3.81 -25.15
C MET A 415 1.05 2.63 -24.18
N PHE A 416 1.33 1.38 -24.61
CA PHE A 416 1.21 0.18 -23.76
C PHE A 416 2.52 -0.34 -23.17
N ASP A 417 3.48 0.55 -23.02
CA ASP A 417 4.50 0.39 -21.99
C ASP A 417 4.00 1.19 -20.77
N CYS A 418 3.07 0.62 -20.00
CA CYS A 418 2.68 1.18 -18.69
C CYS A 418 3.83 1.15 -17.66
N ASN A 419 5.04 0.79 -18.09
CA ASN A 419 6.31 0.95 -17.39
C ASN A 419 7.29 1.91 -18.09
N LYS A 420 6.92 2.62 -19.17
CA LYS A 420 7.58 3.87 -19.53
C LYS A 420 7.07 4.97 -18.59
N GLU A 421 7.32 4.79 -17.30
CA GLU A 421 7.65 5.96 -16.52
C GLU A 421 8.82 6.61 -17.25
N TYR A 422 8.66 7.85 -17.72
CA TYR A 422 9.82 8.73 -17.79
C TYR A 422 10.58 8.49 -16.48
N ASP A 423 11.82 8.01 -16.58
CA ASP A 423 12.71 7.66 -15.45
C ASP A 423 13.03 8.94 -14.68
N SER A 424 11.98 9.47 -14.07
CA SER A 424 11.91 10.64 -13.23
C SER A 424 12.36 10.17 -11.86
N THR A 425 13.60 9.70 -11.82
CA THR A 425 14.28 9.43 -10.57
C THR A 425 14.46 10.76 -9.86
N PHE A 426 14.03 10.83 -8.62
CA PHE A 426 14.32 11.96 -7.76
C PHE A 426 15.55 11.62 -6.91
N ASP A 427 16.38 12.60 -6.60
CA ASP A 427 17.56 12.33 -5.77
C ASP A 427 17.13 12.04 -4.32
N ILE A 428 16.27 12.89 -3.70
CA ILE A 428 15.92 12.77 -2.28
C ILE A 428 14.40 12.84 -2.02
N TYR A 429 13.86 11.90 -1.24
CA TYR A 429 12.53 11.98 -0.65
C TYR A 429 12.57 12.70 0.71
N LEU A 430 11.65 13.65 0.95
CA LEU A 430 11.57 14.44 2.19
C LEU A 430 10.45 13.97 3.13
N GLY A 431 10.60 12.78 3.69
CA GLY A 431 9.67 12.19 4.65
C GLY A 431 9.83 12.76 6.07
N GLY A 432 8.80 12.60 6.91
CA GLY A 432 8.86 13.01 8.32
C GLY A 432 7.83 14.06 8.71
N SER A 433 8.07 14.71 9.85
CA SER A 433 7.16 15.67 10.50
C SER A 433 6.56 16.69 9.53
N CYS A 434 5.24 16.84 9.58
CA CYS A 434 4.45 17.80 8.82
C CYS A 434 3.67 18.73 9.78
N GLY A 435 2.79 19.59 9.26
CA GLY A 435 2.04 20.56 10.07
C GLY A 435 2.92 21.78 10.38
N ASP A 436 3.00 22.17 11.65
CA ASP A 436 3.75 23.36 12.12
C ASP A 436 5.29 23.22 12.01
N SER A 437 5.78 22.19 11.33
CA SER A 437 7.20 21.91 11.18
C SER A 437 7.72 22.46 9.84
N GLU A 438 8.61 23.44 9.92
CA GLU A 438 9.13 24.15 8.73
C GLU A 438 10.49 23.63 8.25
N TRP A 439 10.95 22.49 8.77
CA TRP A 439 12.29 21.96 8.46
C TRP A 439 12.55 21.75 6.97
N ARG A 440 11.49 21.43 6.19
CA ARG A 440 11.60 21.27 4.74
C ARG A 440 11.91 22.60 4.06
N ASP A 441 11.11 23.61 4.35
CA ASP A 441 11.17 24.91 3.67
C ASP A 441 12.38 25.74 4.15
N ASN A 442 12.73 25.66 5.44
CA ASN A 442 13.79 26.49 6.03
C ASN A 442 15.19 25.84 5.97
N ILE A 443 15.29 24.51 5.91
CA ILE A 443 16.59 23.80 5.99
C ILE A 443 16.79 22.92 4.76
N ALA A 444 15.96 21.87 4.60
CA ALA A 444 16.25 20.81 3.62
C ALA A 444 16.21 21.29 2.17
N ILE A 445 15.13 21.98 1.75
CA ILE A 445 14.94 22.43 0.37
C ILE A 445 16.01 23.44 -0.06
N PRO A 446 16.33 24.50 0.73
CA PRO A 446 17.42 25.41 0.40
C PRO A 446 18.77 24.69 0.21
N MET A 447 19.11 23.75 1.10
CA MET A 447 20.35 22.98 1.02
C MET A 447 20.38 22.09 -0.23
N ILE A 448 19.32 21.32 -0.48
CA ILE A 448 19.24 20.43 -1.64
C ILE A 448 19.30 21.21 -2.97
N ARG A 449 18.61 22.36 -3.05
CA ARG A 449 18.64 23.24 -4.22
C ARG A 449 20.03 23.84 -4.47
N LYS A 450 20.77 24.17 -3.40
CA LYS A 450 22.16 24.66 -3.51
C LYS A 450 23.08 23.67 -4.24
N TYR A 451 22.83 22.36 -4.12
CA TYR A 451 23.56 21.30 -4.82
C TYR A 451 22.92 20.89 -6.17
N GLY A 452 21.86 21.56 -6.62
CA GLY A 452 21.19 21.25 -7.90
C GLY A 452 20.48 19.90 -7.94
N LEU A 453 20.10 19.36 -6.77
CA LEU A 453 19.49 18.04 -6.65
C LEU A 453 17.97 18.09 -6.74
N SER A 454 17.38 17.05 -7.32
CA SER A 454 15.92 16.90 -7.38
C SER A 454 15.37 16.29 -6.08
N TYR A 455 14.15 16.67 -5.69
CA TYR A 455 13.53 16.14 -4.49
C TYR A 455 12.03 15.93 -4.65
N THR A 456 11.50 14.96 -3.91
CA THR A 456 10.06 14.79 -3.72
C THR A 456 9.68 15.31 -2.34
N ASN A 457 8.77 16.28 -2.30
CA ASN A 457 8.20 16.80 -1.07
C ASN A 457 6.75 16.28 -0.91
N PRO A 458 6.45 15.43 0.08
CA PRO A 458 5.10 14.90 0.31
C PRO A 458 4.12 15.95 0.88
N ASN A 459 4.48 17.23 0.90
CA ASN A 459 3.75 18.30 1.60
C ASN A 459 2.33 18.46 1.08
N VAL A 460 1.38 17.89 1.81
CA VAL A 460 -0.02 18.29 1.82
C VAL A 460 -0.14 19.50 2.74
N ARG A 461 -0.08 20.71 2.15
CA ARG A 461 -0.49 21.95 2.84
C ARG A 461 -2.01 22.00 3.09
N THR A 462 -2.74 21.06 2.51
CA THR A 462 -4.19 20.84 2.66
C THR A 462 -4.47 19.62 3.54
N GLU A 463 -5.75 19.34 3.84
CA GLU A 463 -6.17 18.12 4.52
C GLU A 463 -5.54 16.87 3.88
N TRP A 464 -4.81 16.10 4.69
CA TRP A 464 -4.26 14.81 4.25
C TRP A 464 -5.43 13.84 4.07
N LYS A 465 -5.58 13.29 2.87
CA LYS A 465 -6.62 12.30 2.55
C LYS A 465 -5.97 10.96 2.21
N TYR A 466 -6.58 9.87 2.67
CA TYR A 466 -6.10 8.49 2.47
C TYR A 466 -5.84 8.14 1.00
N LYS A 467 -6.59 8.76 0.09
CA LYS A 467 -6.43 8.62 -1.37
C LYS A 467 -5.04 8.89 -1.91
N PHE A 468 -4.21 9.67 -1.20
CA PHE A 468 -2.88 10.02 -1.68
C PHE A 468 -1.81 8.95 -1.37
N ILE A 469 -2.15 7.89 -0.64
CA ILE A 469 -1.18 6.86 -0.24
C ILE A 469 -0.45 6.24 -1.45
N PRO A 470 -1.11 5.75 -2.52
CA PRO A 470 -0.41 5.02 -3.57
C PRO A 470 0.50 5.93 -4.38
N MET A 471 0.03 7.14 -4.69
CA MET A 471 0.84 8.19 -5.31
C MET A 471 2.08 8.52 -4.46
N GLN A 472 1.92 8.68 -3.14
CA GLN A 472 3.06 8.96 -2.25
C GLN A 472 4.05 7.79 -2.20
N VAL A 473 3.57 6.54 -2.18
CA VAL A 473 4.41 5.35 -2.28
C VAL A 473 5.18 5.35 -3.60
N ALA A 474 4.50 5.54 -4.73
CA ALA A 474 5.12 5.56 -6.05
C ALA A 474 6.19 6.65 -6.18
N ASN A 475 5.91 7.87 -5.71
CA ASN A 475 6.88 8.97 -5.74
C ASN A 475 8.09 8.69 -4.85
N ARG A 476 7.89 8.05 -3.69
CA ARG A 476 8.97 7.66 -2.79
C ARG A 476 9.84 6.56 -3.39
N GLU A 477 9.25 5.58 -4.07
CA GLU A 477 9.98 4.48 -4.70
C GLU A 477 10.86 4.95 -5.87
N LYS A 478 10.60 6.12 -6.46
CA LYS A 478 11.45 6.79 -7.45
C LYS A 478 12.67 7.52 -6.87
N CYS A 479 12.72 7.69 -5.54
CA CYS A 479 13.79 8.44 -4.90
C CYS A 479 15.02 7.55 -4.62
N ARG A 480 16.23 8.09 -4.85
CA ARG A 480 17.51 7.39 -4.62
C ARG A 480 17.90 7.35 -3.15
N VAL A 481 17.53 8.37 -2.38
CA VAL A 481 17.72 8.45 -0.92
C VAL A 481 16.41 8.82 -0.25
N LEU A 482 16.10 8.19 0.89
CA LEU A 482 14.93 8.49 1.70
C LEU A 482 15.35 9.20 2.99
N LEU A 483 15.15 10.51 3.06
CA LEU A 483 15.38 11.28 4.27
C LEU A 483 14.09 11.32 5.10
N TYR A 484 14.16 10.88 6.36
CA TYR A 484 13.07 10.99 7.33
C TYR A 484 13.48 11.89 8.49
N VAL A 485 12.78 13.00 8.69
CA VAL A 485 13.00 13.93 9.82
C VAL A 485 11.82 13.87 10.80
N ILE A 486 12.01 13.21 11.93
CA ILE A 486 11.02 13.00 12.98
C ILE A 486 11.30 13.97 14.14
N THR A 487 10.69 15.15 14.10
CA THR A 487 10.86 16.19 15.11
C THR A 487 10.16 15.85 16.43
N GLY A 488 10.56 16.52 17.51
CA GLY A 488 9.88 16.45 18.81
C GLY A 488 8.57 17.24 18.88
N LYS A 489 8.22 17.98 17.82
CA LYS A 489 7.05 18.88 17.76
C LYS A 489 5.81 18.26 17.11
N THR A 490 5.88 17.00 16.71
CA THR A 490 4.76 16.29 16.05
C THR A 490 4.69 14.83 16.51
N ARG A 491 3.53 14.18 16.38
CA ARG A 491 3.39 12.75 16.70
C ARG A 491 4.12 11.86 15.68
N SER A 492 4.12 12.26 14.40
CA SER A 492 4.86 11.64 13.28
C SER A 492 4.66 10.12 13.12
N LEU A 493 3.54 9.57 13.58
CA LEU A 493 3.32 8.12 13.60
C LEU A 493 3.44 7.49 12.20
N SER A 494 2.69 8.03 11.23
CA SER A 494 2.73 7.60 9.82
C SER A 494 4.15 7.56 9.27
N SER A 495 4.93 8.63 9.43
CA SER A 495 6.30 8.68 8.93
C SER A 495 7.24 7.70 9.63
N MET A 496 7.03 7.42 10.93
CA MET A 496 7.81 6.40 11.64
C MET A 496 7.50 4.99 11.12
N ILE A 497 6.24 4.69 10.81
CA ILE A 497 5.81 3.40 10.23
C ILE A 497 6.46 3.21 8.85
N GLU A 498 6.39 4.24 7.99
CA GLU A 498 7.01 4.21 6.67
C GLU A 498 8.54 4.07 6.76
N ALA A 499 9.19 4.85 7.62
CA ALA A 499 10.63 4.73 7.84
C ALA A 499 11.00 3.30 8.26
N GLY A 500 10.27 2.71 9.23
CA GLY A 500 10.46 1.31 9.64
C GLY A 500 10.32 0.33 8.47
N TYR A 501 9.32 0.51 7.62
CA TYR A 501 9.14 -0.30 6.41
C TYR A 501 10.32 -0.22 5.45
N TYR A 502 10.76 0.98 5.06
CA TYR A 502 11.84 1.13 4.08
C TYR A 502 13.22 0.73 4.64
N ILE A 503 13.44 0.88 5.94
CA ILE A 503 14.59 0.28 6.65
C ILE A 503 14.53 -1.24 6.54
N GLY A 504 13.35 -1.83 6.78
CA GLY A 504 13.10 -3.27 6.64
C GLY A 504 13.38 -3.77 5.23
N LYS A 505 12.95 -3.03 4.20
CA LYS A 505 13.20 -3.34 2.78
C LYS A 505 14.68 -3.28 2.39
N GLY A 506 15.52 -2.61 3.17
CA GLY A 506 16.93 -2.40 2.82
C GLY A 506 17.16 -1.19 1.91
N CYS A 507 16.25 -0.22 1.94
CA CYS A 507 16.39 1.05 1.22
C CYS A 507 17.35 2.01 1.94
N LYS A 508 17.97 2.90 1.16
CA LYS A 508 18.93 3.89 1.63
C LYS A 508 18.20 5.00 2.37
N VAL A 509 18.06 4.79 3.66
CA VAL A 509 17.40 5.71 4.59
C VAL A 509 18.44 6.54 5.32
N VAL A 510 18.18 7.84 5.48
CA VAL A 510 18.83 8.72 6.45
C VAL A 510 17.76 9.17 7.42
N LEU A 511 18.02 9.06 8.72
CA LEU A 511 17.00 9.24 9.74
C LEU A 511 17.44 10.27 10.80
N CYS A 512 16.67 11.34 10.95
CA CYS A 512 16.79 12.28 12.05
C CYS A 512 15.63 12.05 13.03
N VAL A 513 15.91 11.80 14.31
CA VAL A 513 14.86 11.57 15.32
C VAL A 513 15.11 12.40 16.57
N GLN A 514 14.15 13.26 16.89
CA GLN A 514 14.11 14.04 18.12
C GLN A 514 13.03 13.51 19.05
N LYS A 515 13.31 13.46 20.35
CA LYS A 515 12.34 13.06 21.37
C LYS A 515 11.27 14.14 21.56
N MET A 516 10.04 13.70 21.84
CA MET A 516 8.96 14.56 22.29
C MET A 516 9.18 14.92 23.76
N VAL A 517 8.87 16.16 24.12
CA VAL A 517 8.91 16.61 25.52
C VAL A 517 7.49 16.50 26.10
N PRO A 518 7.30 15.81 27.23
CA PRO A 518 6.01 15.76 27.92
C PRO A 518 5.47 17.16 28.26
N ASP A 519 4.14 17.28 28.40
CA ASP A 519 3.45 18.51 28.80
C ASP A 519 3.62 19.70 27.84
N THR A 520 4.08 19.44 26.61
CA THR A 520 4.15 20.42 25.51
C THR A 520 2.90 20.40 24.63
N TYR A 521 2.82 21.35 23.69
CA TYR A 521 1.74 21.44 22.72
C TYR A 521 2.16 20.93 21.35
N ILE A 522 1.32 20.09 20.75
CA ILE A 522 1.47 19.60 19.37
C ILE A 522 0.16 19.85 18.63
N GLY A 523 0.19 20.59 17.53
CA GLY A 523 -1.02 20.94 16.77
C GLY A 523 -2.07 21.66 17.62
N GLY A 524 -1.64 22.46 18.58
CA GLY A 524 -2.51 23.17 19.54
C GLY A 524 -3.04 22.33 20.70
N GLU A 525 -2.66 21.05 20.82
CA GLU A 525 -3.15 20.14 21.86
C GLU A 525 -2.05 19.84 22.87
N LYS A 526 -2.38 19.91 24.17
CA LYS A 526 -1.46 19.53 25.23
C LYS A 526 -1.26 18.01 25.22
N ILE A 527 -0.02 17.58 25.07
CA ILE A 527 0.36 16.17 25.09
C ILE A 527 0.59 15.73 26.53
N THR A 528 -0.13 14.69 26.96
CA THR A 528 0.03 14.08 28.27
C THR A 528 1.38 13.37 28.37
N LYS A 529 1.85 13.14 29.59
CA LYS A 529 3.06 12.34 29.83
C LYS A 529 2.93 10.93 29.25
N ALA A 530 1.78 10.26 29.44
CA ALA A 530 1.57 8.92 28.92
C ALA A 530 1.61 8.88 27.38
N ALA A 531 1.00 9.86 26.71
CA ALA A 531 1.08 10.00 25.26
C ALA A 531 2.52 10.23 24.79
N ALA A 532 3.24 11.17 25.41
CA ALA A 532 4.63 11.43 25.09
C ALA A 532 5.51 10.18 25.27
N ASP A 533 5.31 9.42 26.34
CA ASP A 533 6.03 8.17 26.61
C ASP A 533 5.74 7.11 25.54
N ASP A 534 4.49 6.93 25.12
CA ASP A 534 4.11 6.00 24.05
C ASP A 534 4.78 6.35 22.71
N TYR A 535 4.74 7.62 22.30
CA TYR A 535 5.39 8.07 21.07
C TYR A 535 6.92 8.04 21.15
N ASN A 536 7.49 8.35 22.31
CA ASN A 536 8.94 8.27 22.52
C ASN A 536 9.43 6.82 22.57
N ARG A 537 8.62 5.88 23.05
CA ARG A 537 8.89 4.45 22.95
C ARG A 537 8.90 4.03 21.48
N GLY A 538 7.94 4.47 20.68
CA GLY A 538 7.95 4.28 19.22
C GLY A 538 9.23 4.78 18.56
N ARG A 539 9.66 6.00 18.89
CA ARG A 539 10.93 6.57 18.43
C ARG A 539 12.13 5.72 18.84
N SER A 540 12.18 5.21 20.07
CA SER A 540 13.26 4.32 20.52
C SER A 540 13.31 3.02 19.72
N TYR A 541 12.16 2.41 19.43
CA TYR A 541 12.09 1.21 18.58
C TYR A 541 12.55 1.51 17.15
N LEU A 542 12.16 2.64 16.57
CA LEU A 542 12.64 3.03 15.24
C LEU A 542 14.17 3.24 15.21
N ILE A 543 14.73 3.92 16.22
CA ILE A 543 16.18 4.14 16.35
C ILE A 543 16.93 2.82 16.50
N ASP A 544 16.43 1.88 17.30
CA ASP A 544 17.03 0.55 17.47
C ASP A 544 17.02 -0.25 16.16
N LEU A 545 15.88 -0.29 15.45
CA LEU A 545 15.78 -0.94 14.14
C LEU A 545 16.75 -0.32 13.12
N ALA A 546 16.82 1.01 13.06
CA ALA A 546 17.73 1.75 12.21
C ALA A 546 19.20 1.42 12.53
N SER A 547 19.56 1.42 13.82
CA SER A 547 20.92 1.12 14.30
C SER A 547 21.37 -0.28 13.89
N ARG A 548 20.51 -1.29 14.07
CA ARG A 548 20.79 -2.69 13.68
C ARG A 548 21.05 -2.86 12.18
N GLU A 549 20.38 -2.04 11.37
CA GLU A 549 20.48 -2.07 9.90
C GLU A 549 21.62 -1.17 9.36
N GLY A 550 22.33 -0.47 10.25
CA GLY A 550 23.42 0.44 9.91
C GLY A 550 22.93 1.71 9.20
N VAL A 551 21.71 2.15 9.49
CA VAL A 551 21.14 3.42 9.00
C VAL A 551 21.84 4.59 9.69
N GLN A 552 22.08 5.67 8.95
CA GLN A 552 22.69 6.88 9.49
C GLN A 552 21.66 7.66 10.33
N LEU A 553 22.01 7.93 11.58
CA LEU A 553 21.14 8.49 12.61
C LEU A 553 21.64 9.86 13.07
N PHE A 554 20.73 10.83 13.17
CA PHE A 554 21.03 12.20 13.55
C PHE A 554 19.98 12.76 14.53
N GLU A 555 20.37 13.79 15.28
CA GLU A 555 19.45 14.63 16.05
C GLU A 555 19.34 16.04 15.45
N ASP A 556 20.41 16.52 14.81
CA ASP A 556 20.43 17.75 14.04
C ASP A 556 19.89 17.54 12.62
N ILE A 557 19.02 18.45 12.19
CA ILE A 557 18.34 18.35 10.89
C ILE A 557 19.31 18.68 9.76
N SER A 558 20.19 19.65 9.94
CA SER A 558 21.12 20.08 8.89
C SER A 558 22.13 18.98 8.60
N GLU A 559 22.69 18.36 9.64
CA GLU A 559 23.60 17.21 9.52
C GLU A 559 22.94 16.04 8.78
N ALA A 560 21.67 15.76 9.08
CA ALA A 560 20.92 14.71 8.39
C ALA A 560 20.70 15.02 6.91
N VAL A 561 20.46 16.29 6.57
CA VAL A 561 20.29 16.74 5.17
C VAL A 561 21.61 16.65 4.42
N GLU A 562 22.72 17.09 5.02
CA GLU A 562 24.07 16.97 4.44
C GLU A 562 24.41 15.51 4.17
N CYS A 563 24.18 14.64 5.13
CA CYS A 563 24.37 13.20 4.98
C CYS A 563 23.52 12.60 3.85
N ALA A 564 22.27 13.05 3.69
CA ALA A 564 21.40 12.59 2.59
C ALA A 564 21.90 13.06 1.22
N ILE A 565 22.48 14.26 1.14
CA ILE A 565 23.11 14.81 -0.06
C ILE A 565 24.38 14.02 -0.40
N ASP A 566 25.28 13.85 0.56
CA ASP A 566 26.55 13.13 0.40
C ASP A 566 26.37 11.63 0.11
N SER A 567 25.20 11.11 0.46
CA SER A 567 24.78 9.74 0.15
C SER A 567 24.52 9.50 -1.35
N LEU A 568 24.39 10.52 -2.17
CA LEU A 568 24.13 10.32 -3.60
C LEU A 568 25.44 10.01 -4.33
N PRO A 569 25.47 9.01 -5.24
CA PRO A 569 26.62 8.80 -6.12
C PRO A 569 26.98 10.07 -6.87
N GLU A 570 28.27 10.43 -6.88
CA GLU A 570 28.79 11.61 -7.57
C GLU A 570 28.30 11.63 -9.03
N ARG A 571 27.56 12.68 -9.41
CA ARG A 571 27.49 13.09 -10.81
C ARG A 571 28.79 13.85 -11.09
N CYS A 572 29.43 13.56 -12.22
CA CYS A 572 30.70 14.15 -12.65
C CYS A 572 30.83 15.63 -12.23
N SER A 573 31.78 15.90 -11.32
CA SER A 573 32.44 17.17 -11.04
C SER A 573 31.63 18.45 -11.26
N VAL A 574 31.04 18.97 -10.18
CA VAL A 574 31.14 20.40 -9.92
C VAL A 574 32.04 20.54 -8.70
N THR A 575 33.26 21.04 -8.93
CA THR A 575 34.28 21.25 -7.90
C THR A 575 33.69 21.95 -6.66
N PRO A 576 33.81 21.35 -5.47
CA PRO A 576 33.56 22.06 -4.23
C PRO A 576 34.62 23.14 -4.05
N VAL A 577 34.19 24.38 -3.81
CA VAL A 577 35.08 25.40 -3.24
C VAL A 577 35.62 24.87 -1.91
N SER A 578 36.93 24.98 -1.74
CA SER A 578 37.76 24.30 -0.75
C SER A 578 37.29 24.32 0.71
N ARG A 579 37.49 23.15 1.34
CA ARG A 579 37.35 22.73 2.74
C ARG A 579 37.86 23.71 3.82
N ALA A 580 37.23 23.62 5.00
CA ALA A 580 37.93 23.52 6.28
C ALA A 580 37.09 22.68 7.29
N GLY A 581 37.71 21.65 7.88
CA GLY A 581 37.17 20.92 9.05
C GLY A 581 36.85 19.45 8.82
N THR A 582 37.83 18.57 9.07
CA THR A 582 37.65 17.11 9.10
C THR A 582 36.96 16.69 10.41
N PRO A 583 35.88 15.89 10.43
CA PRO A 583 35.39 15.28 11.65
C PRO A 583 36.27 14.09 12.05
N GLN A 584 36.75 14.09 13.30
CA GLN A 584 37.51 12.98 13.89
C GLN A 584 36.65 11.72 13.99
N LYS A 585 37.12 10.61 13.39
CA LYS A 585 36.65 9.26 13.71
C LYS A 585 36.97 8.97 15.19
N ILE A 586 35.94 8.79 16.01
CA ILE A 586 36.10 8.22 17.35
C ILE A 586 36.42 6.72 17.18
N SER A 587 37.69 6.37 17.36
CA SER A 587 38.16 4.99 17.45
C SER A 587 37.69 4.35 18.77
N ARG A 588 37.12 3.15 18.70
CA ARG A 588 36.86 2.29 19.85
C ARG A 588 38.17 1.97 20.59
N PRO A 589 38.24 2.05 21.93
CA PRO A 589 39.38 1.52 22.66
C PRO A 589 39.27 -0.01 22.77
N ASN A 590 40.19 -0.72 22.12
CA ASN A 590 40.47 -2.13 22.36
C ASN A 590 41.47 -2.26 23.52
N THR A 591 41.01 -2.59 24.73
CA THR A 591 41.85 -3.30 25.71
C THR A 591 40.98 -4.11 26.68
N PRO A 592 41.31 -5.39 26.95
CA PRO A 592 40.57 -6.21 27.91
C PRO A 592 41.06 -5.92 29.34
N VAL A 593 40.14 -5.48 30.21
CA VAL A 593 40.40 -5.33 31.65
C VAL A 593 40.40 -6.71 32.30
N LYS A 594 41.57 -7.17 32.75
CA LYS A 594 41.70 -8.30 33.69
C LYS A 594 41.12 -7.88 35.04
N MET A 595 40.04 -8.53 35.48
CA MET A 595 39.59 -8.45 36.87
C MET A 595 40.58 -9.20 37.77
N ARG A 596 41.13 -8.51 38.77
CA ARG A 596 41.75 -9.14 39.95
C ARG A 596 40.66 -9.35 41.00
N ASN A 597 40.55 -10.58 41.49
CA ASN A 597 39.82 -10.90 42.73
C ASN A 597 40.46 -10.18 43.92
N PRO A 598 39.66 -9.80 44.93
CA PRO A 598 40.12 -9.77 46.30
C PRO A 598 39.36 -10.82 47.13
N THR A 599 40.10 -11.80 47.62
CA THR A 599 39.82 -12.53 48.86
C THR A 599 40.07 -11.60 50.04
N LEU A 600 39.03 -11.29 50.82
CA LEU A 600 38.82 -11.68 52.23
C LEU A 600 37.50 -11.10 52.72
#